data_AF-A0A932P3H4-F1
#
_entry.id   AF-A0A932P3H4-F1
#
_cell.length_a   1.000
_cell.length_b   1.000
_cell.length_c   1.000
_cell.angle_alpha   90.00
_cell.angle_beta   90.00
_cell.angle_gamma   90.00
#
_symmetry.space_group_name_H-M   'P 1'
#
loop_
_entity.id
_entity.type
_entity.pdbx_description
1 polymer ?
#
loop_
_entity_poly.entity_id
_entity_poly.type
_entity_poly.pdbx_seq_one_letter_code
_entity_poly.pdbx_strand_id
1 'polypeptide(L)'
;MKVRLHPHAQDRLQERGATEEEVIATIERGERFAAKHGRTGFRCNFPFDGEWNNRRYSTKQVEAYAVEEDGWLVITIIVKFF
;
A
#
# COMPACT_ATOMS: atom_id res chain seq x y z
N MET A 1 10.44 13.26 -1.19
CA MET A 1 8.96 13.37 -1.12
C MET A 1 8.55 12.98 0.29
N LYS A 2 7.65 13.70 0.95
CA LYS A 2 7.21 13.35 2.31
C LYS A 2 6.04 12.37 2.22
N VAL A 3 6.16 11.20 2.82
CA VAL A 3 5.10 10.19 2.91
C VAL A 3 4.78 9.98 4.39
N ARG A 4 3.50 10.01 4.74
CA ARG A 4 3.00 9.80 6.11
C ARG A 4 1.91 8.76 6.07
N LEU A 5 1.90 7.86 7.05
CA LEU A 5 0.80 6.93 7.24
C LEU A 5 -0.14 7.51 8.30
N HIS A 6 -1.44 7.56 7.99
CA HIS A 6 -2.44 7.85 9.01
C HIS A 6 -2.38 6.76 10.11
N PRO A 7 -2.58 7.06 11.41
CA PRO A 7 -2.47 6.07 12.49
C PRO A 7 -3.24 4.78 12.22
N HIS A 8 -4.50 4.90 11.79
CA HIS A 8 -5.32 3.74 11.38
C HIS A 8 -4.66 2.88 10.27
N ALA A 9 -3.98 3.49 9.32
CA ALA A 9 -3.30 2.79 8.23
C ALA A 9 -2.04 2.08 8.74
N GLN A 10 -1.32 2.72 9.68
CA GLN A 10 -0.13 2.17 10.33
C GLN A 10 -0.47 0.96 11.21
N ASP A 11 -1.51 1.06 12.04
CA ASP A 11 -1.93 -0.02 12.95
C ASP A 11 -2.35 -1.29 12.21
N ARG A 12 -2.91 -1.14 11.00
CA ARG A 12 -3.46 -2.25 10.19
C ARG A 12 -2.48 -2.76 9.15
N LEU A 13 -1.28 -2.17 9.05
CA LEU A 13 -0.33 -2.43 7.98
C LEU A 13 0.15 -3.89 7.97
N GLN A 14 0.67 -4.33 9.11
CA GLN A 14 1.21 -5.69 9.28
C GLN A 14 0.10 -6.75 9.17
N GLU A 15 -1.07 -6.49 9.76
CA GLU A 15 -2.23 -7.38 9.67
C GLU A 15 -2.73 -7.59 8.23
N ARG A 16 -2.44 -6.65 7.32
CA ARG A 16 -2.76 -6.76 5.89
C ARG A 16 -1.63 -7.41 5.08
N GLY A 17 -0.48 -7.68 5.68
CA GLY A 17 0.67 -8.29 5.01
C GLY A 17 1.51 -7.30 4.19
N ALA A 18 1.49 -6.01 4.56
CA ALA A 18 2.37 -4.99 4.01
C ALA A 18 3.41 -4.53 5.05
N THR A 19 4.52 -3.95 4.58
CA THR A 19 5.46 -3.19 5.41
C THR A 19 5.41 -1.70 5.09
N GLU A 20 6.02 -0.87 5.94
CA GLU A 20 6.02 0.58 5.74
C GLU A 20 6.85 0.95 4.51
N GLU A 21 7.96 0.25 4.31
CA GLU A 21 8.85 0.40 3.16
C GLU A 21 8.13 0.07 1.85
N GLU A 22 7.29 -0.96 1.85
CA GLU A 22 6.49 -1.32 0.66
C GLU A 22 5.44 -0.26 0.34
N VAL A 23 4.81 0.34 1.37
CA VAL A 23 3.85 1.44 1.18
C VAL A 23 4.55 2.68 0.66
N ILE A 24 5.69 3.07 1.25
CA ILE A 24 6.48 4.21 0.78
C ILE A 24 6.93 3.99 -0.66
N ALA A 25 7.49 2.81 -0.97
CA ALA A 25 7.87 2.45 -2.32
C ALA A 25 6.69 2.52 -3.30
N THR A 26 5.50 2.07 -2.88
CA THR A 26 4.28 2.15 -3.69
C THR A 26 3.90 3.59 -4.01
N ILE A 27 4.02 4.51 -3.05
CA ILE A 27 3.76 5.94 -3.25
C ILE A 27 4.80 6.58 -4.19
N GLU A 28 6.07 6.20 -4.05
CA GLU A 28 7.17 6.81 -4.81
C GLU A 28 7.26 6.33 -6.26
N ARG A 29 7.12 5.02 -6.50
CA ARG A 29 7.37 4.39 -7.81
C ARG A 29 6.19 3.61 -8.38
N GLY A 30 5.10 3.47 -7.62
CA GLY A 30 3.93 2.73 -8.06
C GLY A 30 3.17 3.44 -9.18
N GLU A 31 2.36 2.67 -9.90
CA GLU A 31 1.43 3.21 -10.88
C GLU A 31 0.33 3.99 -10.15
N ARG A 32 0.06 5.21 -10.63
CA ARG A 32 -0.96 6.09 -10.07
C ARG A 32 -2.29 5.91 -10.79
N PHE A 33 -3.39 5.94 -10.05
CA PHE A 33 -4.74 5.89 -10.58
C PHE A 33 -5.71 6.74 -9.77
N ALA A 34 -6.80 7.20 -10.41
CA ALA A 34 -7.85 7.93 -9.71
C ALA A 34 -8.64 7.00 -8.79
N ALA A 35 -8.86 7.40 -7.54
CA ALA A 35 -9.66 6.65 -6.58
C ALA A 35 -10.89 7.46 -6.12
N LYS A 36 -11.79 6.80 -5.39
CA LYS A 36 -13.02 7.42 -4.87
C LYS A 36 -12.70 8.57 -3.90
N HIS A 37 -13.64 9.51 -3.78
CA HIS A 37 -13.56 10.64 -2.85
C HIS A 37 -12.35 11.56 -3.08
N GLY A 38 -11.93 11.73 -4.34
CA GLY A 38 -10.82 12.63 -4.70
C GLY A 38 -9.45 12.14 -4.23
N ARG A 39 -9.32 10.85 -3.88
CA ARG A 39 -8.05 10.25 -3.47
C ARG A 39 -7.24 9.80 -4.68
N THR A 40 -5.93 9.71 -4.50
CA THR A 40 -5.04 9.07 -5.46
C THR A 40 -4.71 7.66 -4.96
N GLY A 41 -4.93 6.69 -5.84
CA GLY A 41 -4.48 5.32 -5.64
C GLY A 41 -3.09 5.13 -6.24
N PHE A 42 -2.28 4.33 -5.57
CA PHE A 42 -0.96 3.92 -6.02
C PHE A 42 -0.89 2.40 -5.91
N ARG A 43 -0.33 1.72 -6.92
CA ARG A 43 -0.13 0.26 -6.85
C ARG A 43 1.27 -0.16 -7.26
N CYS A 44 1.83 -1.13 -6.55
CA CYS A 44 3.12 -1.71 -6.87
C CYS A 44 3.13 -3.20 -6.51
N ASN A 45 3.77 -4.01 -7.36
CA ASN A 45 3.96 -5.43 -7.12
C ASN A 45 5.31 -5.67 -6.44
N PHE A 46 5.32 -6.58 -5.47
CA PHE A 46 6.50 -7.01 -4.74
C PHE A 46 6.63 -8.53 -4.80
N PRO A 47 7.86 -9.07 -4.92
CA PRO A 47 8.10 -10.47 -4.65
C PRO A 47 7.73 -10.78 -3.18
N PHE A 48 7.04 -11.89 -2.95
CA PHE A 48 6.61 -12.31 -1.60
C PHE A 48 7.12 -13.69 -1.23
N ASP A 49 7.08 -14.65 -2.17
CA ASP A 49 7.46 -16.07 -1.98
C ASP A 49 7.12 -16.62 -0.58
N GLY A 50 5.84 -16.48 -0.21
CA GLY A 50 5.39 -16.67 1.16
C GLY A 50 4.00 -17.28 1.23
N GLU A 51 3.55 -17.54 2.46
CA GLU A 51 2.22 -18.06 2.73
C GLU A 51 1.31 -16.94 3.27
N TRP A 52 0.08 -16.89 2.75
CA TRP A 52 -0.99 -16.04 3.27
C TRP A 52 -2.28 -16.85 3.35
N ASN A 53 -2.93 -16.86 4.52
CA ASN A 53 -4.15 -17.65 4.76
C ASN A 53 -4.05 -19.12 4.28
N ASN A 54 -2.98 -19.82 4.66
CA ASN A 54 -2.71 -21.22 4.27
C ASN A 54 -2.56 -21.46 2.76
N ARG A 55 -2.22 -20.44 1.98
CA ARG A 55 -1.94 -20.54 0.54
C ARG A 55 -0.62 -19.86 0.20
N ARG A 56 0.17 -20.47 -0.68
CA ARG A 56 1.43 -19.89 -1.16
C ARG A 56 1.19 -18.93 -2.32
N TYR A 57 1.92 -17.83 -2.30
CA TYR A 57 1.87 -16.77 -3.29
C TYR A 57 3.29 -16.31 -3.62
N SER A 58 3.58 -16.16 -4.91
CA SER A 58 4.89 -15.67 -5.34
C SER A 58 4.96 -14.15 -5.28
N THR A 59 3.81 -13.48 -5.47
CA THR A 59 3.73 -12.04 -5.63
C THR A 59 2.65 -11.47 -4.71
N LYS A 60 2.90 -10.28 -4.17
CA LYS A 60 1.85 -9.45 -3.59
C LYS A 60 1.81 -8.08 -4.24
N GLN A 61 0.63 -7.50 -4.36
CA GLN A 61 0.41 -6.13 -4.81
C GLN A 61 -0.04 -5.30 -3.62
N VAL A 62 0.65 -4.20 -3.38
CA VAL A 62 0.24 -3.19 -2.41
C VAL A 62 -0.48 -2.09 -3.15
N GLU A 63 -1.67 -1.74 -2.69
CA GLU A 63 -2.46 -0.60 -3.15
C GLU A 63 -2.57 0.41 -2.00
N ALA A 64 -1.97 1.58 -2.16
CA ALA A 64 -2.04 2.68 -1.20
C ALA A 64 -3.00 3.76 -1.70
N TYR A 65 -3.95 4.15 -0.87
CA TYR A 65 -4.88 5.25 -1.14
C TYR A 65 -4.50 6.44 -0.29
N ALA A 66 -4.13 7.53 -0.94
CA ALA A 66 -3.58 8.71 -0.28
C ALA A 66 -4.26 10.00 -0.75
N VAL A 67 -4.13 11.03 0.06
CA VAL A 67 -4.46 12.42 -0.28
C VAL A 67 -3.16 13.23 -0.33
N GLU A 68 -3.10 14.20 -1.24
CA GLU A 68 -1.98 15.13 -1.36
C GLU A 68 -2.26 16.36 -0.47
N GLU A 69 -1.44 16.53 0.56
CA GLU A 69 -1.44 17.68 1.47
C GLU A 69 0.01 18.25 1.50
N ASP A 70 0.62 18.39 2.68
CA ASP A 70 2.08 18.59 2.85
C ASP A 70 2.86 17.29 2.57
N GLY A 71 2.71 16.78 1.35
CA GLY A 71 3.11 15.43 0.93
C GLY A 71 1.94 14.44 0.99
N TRP A 72 2.24 13.16 0.81
CA TRP A 72 1.21 12.12 0.71
C TRP A 72 0.84 11.58 2.07
N LEU A 73 -0.44 11.68 2.42
CA LEU A 73 -1.01 11.05 3.60
C LEU A 73 -1.77 9.79 3.19
N VAL A 74 -1.25 8.62 3.55
CA VAL A 74 -1.84 7.31 3.25
C VAL A 74 -2.95 7.01 4.25
N ILE A 75 -4.17 6.80 3.74
CA ILE A 75 -5.38 6.58 4.53
C ILE A 75 -5.76 5.10 4.56
N THR A 76 -5.56 4.39 3.45
CA THR A 76 -5.96 2.99 3.34
C THR A 76 -4.93 2.22 2.53
N ILE A 77 -4.62 1.01 2.97
CA ILE A 77 -3.70 0.10 2.29
C ILE A 77 -4.47 -1.19 2.02
N ILE A 78 -4.44 -1.70 0.80
CA ILE A 78 -4.99 -3.01 0.44
C ILE A 78 -3.84 -3.86 -0.09
N VAL A 79 -3.77 -5.12 0.32
CA VAL A 79 -2.79 -6.07 -0.20
C VAL A 79 -3.53 -7.20 -0.90
N LYS A 80 -3.09 -7.51 -2.11
CA LYS A 80 -3.61 -8.63 -2.91
C LYS A 80 -2.48 -9.61 -3.13
N PHE A 81 -2.75 -10.89 -2.95
CA PHE A 81 -1.77 -11.97 -3.13
C PHE A 81 -2.10 -12.76 -4.40
N PHE A 82 -1.07 -13.08 -5.19
CA PHE A 82 -1.16 -13.74 -6.49
C PHE A 82 -0.17 -14.90 -6.62
#